data_AF-A0A8K0A1D9-F1
#
_entry.id   AF-A0A8K0A1D9-F1
#
_cell.length_a   1.000
_cell.length_b   1.000
_cell.length_c   1.000
_cell.angle_alpha   90.00
_cell.angle_beta   90.00
_cell.angle_gamma   90.00
#
_symmetry.space_group_name_H-M   'P 1'
#
loop_
_entity.id
_entity.type
_entity.pdbx_description
1 polymer ?
#
loop_
_entity_poly.entity_id
_entity_poly.type
_entity_poly.pdbx_seq_one_letter_code
_entity_poly.pdbx_strand_id
1 'polypeptide(L)'
;MPPKKKKGKGKKKKGSAKGSAAGSRAASAVDDGPVSEARKEFYMIQIKDLERKKERQELKAKELEDANKEFKDQYDQMSKDKHDIVTFLKRTLQERIDEVADLTDRLSALQQDKDQEKEAYEETIKSMKAEFQETKDNLSTENMNLQRALAGLEEFKIQREELMRKFANLEEDSRKLQEEHQEQMYKLERKAVVDKDRLKKEMVLKVNQVAAEFRKVSNKQMADTTKRTIRENASINSQLTKMSDKTMDMLQEIDELRAKEKQHRQQKQLLETNEKELAKKIHSSQKVIRLLTEKSKETEVLLAEFEAREMEYQQMQSEAHLIRTQNEAMKQELQKISRELDNKEEEVADLGQSLEEETKAKRNLEQLILDTAASMHGALKGPAPDDPDFETLLEQREKRDGMLEHILAMLNSAAALGIGPAPGRLGKTTADTFKTKTSFLPAVGMGLKKGTVSMSPFSTPEGTVAHYQLGDLGLVPKPREAMMASMAQSVGGLSHTTSRLGAVRNPRRVRSVGVQTASAQRAMFFADQLLKSPVKGLDFPQKITETSFTQQRKKVR
;
A
#
# COMPACT_ATOMS: atom_id res chain seq x y z
N MET A 1 -31.89 29.79 -2.99
CA MET A 1 -32.62 30.26 -4.20
C MET A 1 -33.67 29.21 -4.54
N PRO A 2 -34.98 29.48 -4.47
CA PRO A 2 -35.77 30.35 -5.38
C PRO A 2 -36.51 31.46 -4.58
N PRO A 3 -37.45 32.32 -5.10
CA PRO A 3 -38.39 32.10 -6.21
C PRO A 3 -38.73 33.28 -7.14
N LYS A 4 -39.58 32.93 -8.12
CA LYS A 4 -40.14 33.67 -9.25
C LYS A 4 -41.23 34.69 -8.85
N LYS A 5 -41.33 35.73 -9.68
CA LYS A 5 -42.35 36.80 -9.78
C LYS A 5 -43.79 36.30 -10.00
N LYS A 6 -44.78 36.99 -9.41
CA LYS A 6 -46.12 37.25 -10.00
C LYS A 6 -46.92 38.36 -9.28
N LYS A 7 -47.82 38.99 -10.06
CA LYS A 7 -48.91 39.96 -9.76
C LYS A 7 -48.51 41.45 -9.70
N GLY A 8 -49.25 42.42 -10.24
CA GLY A 8 -50.57 42.40 -10.90
C GLY A 8 -50.94 43.79 -11.47
N LYS A 9 -51.88 43.82 -12.41
CA LYS A 9 -52.47 45.00 -13.07
C LYS A 9 -53.53 45.68 -12.18
N GLY A 10 -53.63 47.01 -12.25
CA GLY A 10 -54.76 47.85 -11.81
C GLY A 10 -54.93 49.05 -12.76
N LYS A 11 -56.18 49.49 -12.99
CA LYS A 11 -56.66 50.16 -14.22
C LYS A 11 -57.55 51.38 -13.88
N LYS A 12 -57.47 52.46 -14.70
CA LYS A 12 -58.47 53.57 -14.91
C LYS A 12 -58.70 54.54 -13.72
N LYS A 13 -59.08 55.84 -13.84
CA LYS A 13 -59.86 56.58 -14.87
C LYS A 13 -59.81 58.13 -14.66
N LYS A 14 -59.88 58.88 -15.78
CA LYS A 14 -60.50 60.19 -16.15
C LYS A 14 -60.90 61.27 -15.11
N GLY A 15 -60.71 62.53 -15.55
CA GLY A 15 -61.73 63.63 -15.55
C GLY A 15 -61.12 65.03 -15.34
N SER A 16 -60.96 65.86 -16.40
CA SER A 16 -61.79 67.05 -16.79
C SER A 16 -61.62 68.28 -15.88
N ALA A 17 -61.58 69.56 -16.27
CA ALA A 17 -62.04 70.33 -17.44
C ALA A 17 -61.32 71.73 -17.43
N LYS A 18 -60.99 72.35 -18.58
CA LYS A 18 -61.64 73.54 -19.22
C LYS A 18 -61.46 74.87 -18.43
N GLY A 19 -60.66 75.86 -18.91
CA GLY A 19 -61.08 77.03 -19.73
C GLY A 19 -61.79 78.10 -18.86
N SER A 20 -61.56 79.41 -18.83
CA SER A 20 -61.20 80.48 -19.79
C SER A 20 -60.99 81.78 -18.95
N ALA A 21 -60.25 82.82 -19.36
CA ALA A 21 -60.76 84.05 -20.02
C ALA A 21 -59.59 85.07 -20.07
N ALA A 22 -59.25 85.68 -21.22
CA ALA A 22 -59.61 87.06 -21.64
C ALA A 22 -59.34 88.14 -20.57
N GLY A 23 -58.67 89.27 -20.79
CA GLY A 23 -58.11 89.94 -21.97
C GLY A 23 -57.93 91.45 -21.68
N SER A 24 -57.16 92.15 -22.52
CA SER A 24 -57.11 93.64 -22.70
C SER A 24 -56.50 94.47 -21.54
N ARG A 25 -55.81 95.61 -21.68
CA ARG A 25 -55.71 96.75 -22.63
C ARG A 25 -54.28 97.33 -22.51
N ALA A 26 -53.57 97.73 -23.55
CA ALA A 26 -53.66 98.95 -24.39
C ALA A 26 -53.31 100.28 -23.69
N ALA A 27 -52.59 101.13 -24.45
CA ALA A 27 -52.21 102.54 -24.22
C ALA A 27 -50.97 102.76 -23.32
N SER A 28 -50.04 103.67 -23.58
CA SER A 28 -49.98 104.81 -24.52
C SER A 28 -48.54 105.34 -24.57
N ALA A 29 -48.12 105.79 -25.75
CA ALA A 29 -47.02 106.74 -25.92
C ALA A 29 -47.27 108.03 -25.12
N VAL A 30 -46.23 108.59 -24.50
CA VAL A 30 -46.19 109.93 -23.89
C VAL A 30 -44.73 110.37 -24.02
N ASP A 31 -44.39 111.20 -25.01
CA ASP A 31 -44.47 112.68 -24.99
C ASP A 31 -43.30 113.27 -24.18
N ASP A 32 -42.40 113.89 -24.95
CA ASP A 32 -41.11 114.46 -24.54
C ASP A 32 -41.33 115.95 -24.27
N GLY A 33 -41.37 116.34 -23.00
CA GLY A 33 -41.56 117.72 -22.56
C GLY A 33 -41.00 117.92 -21.14
N PRO A 34 -40.44 119.11 -20.82
CA PRO A 34 -39.63 119.31 -19.62
C PRO A 34 -40.47 119.15 -18.34
N VAL A 35 -40.07 118.19 -17.52
CA VAL A 35 -40.74 117.82 -16.26
C VAL A 35 -40.60 118.95 -15.22
N SER A 36 -41.74 119.54 -14.82
CA SER A 36 -41.86 120.52 -13.72
C SER A 36 -41.28 119.98 -12.40
N GLU A 37 -40.68 120.86 -11.57
CA GLU A 37 -39.96 120.51 -10.33
C GLU A 37 -40.78 119.66 -9.35
N ALA A 38 -42.08 119.91 -9.21
CA ALA A 38 -42.98 119.11 -8.37
C ALA A 38 -43.08 117.64 -8.82
N ARG A 39 -42.97 117.38 -10.13
CA ARG A 39 -43.00 116.03 -10.70
C ARG A 39 -41.64 115.35 -10.52
N LYS A 40 -40.52 116.10 -10.53
CA LYS A 40 -39.20 115.60 -10.13
C LYS A 40 -39.18 115.21 -8.64
N GLU A 41 -39.72 116.04 -7.75
CA GLU A 41 -39.81 115.71 -6.30
C GLU A 41 -40.69 114.49 -6.02
N PHE A 42 -41.83 114.37 -6.71
CA PHE A 42 -42.68 113.17 -6.66
C PHE A 42 -41.91 111.91 -7.09
N TYR A 43 -41.18 111.96 -8.20
CA TYR A 43 -40.35 110.85 -8.64
C TYR A 43 -39.18 110.58 -7.67
N MET A 44 -38.59 111.59 -7.04
CA MET A 44 -37.53 111.40 -6.03
C MET A 44 -38.04 110.72 -4.76
N ILE A 45 -39.23 111.07 -4.29
CA ILE A 45 -39.87 110.36 -3.16
C ILE A 45 -40.19 108.92 -3.56
N GLN A 46 -40.70 108.71 -4.77
CA GLN A 46 -40.98 107.37 -5.30
C GLN A 46 -39.70 106.53 -5.43
N ILE A 47 -38.60 107.12 -5.89
CA ILE A 47 -37.29 106.48 -5.96
C ILE A 47 -36.83 106.08 -4.56
N LYS A 48 -36.88 107.00 -3.57
CA LYS A 48 -36.49 106.68 -2.18
C LYS A 48 -37.34 105.57 -1.57
N ASP A 49 -38.66 105.55 -1.83
CA ASP A 49 -39.52 104.48 -1.35
C ASP A 49 -39.29 103.15 -2.06
N LEU A 50 -38.95 103.17 -3.35
CA LEU A 50 -38.53 101.99 -4.12
C LEU A 50 -37.15 101.49 -3.66
N GLU A 51 -36.22 102.38 -3.35
CA GLU A 51 -34.90 102.08 -2.79
C GLU A 51 -35.04 101.43 -1.41
N ARG A 52 -35.84 101.99 -0.50
CA ARG A 52 -36.13 101.35 0.81
C ARG A 52 -36.81 99.98 0.64
N LYS A 53 -37.70 99.82 -0.34
CA LYS A 53 -38.32 98.52 -0.64
C LYS A 53 -37.29 97.53 -1.18
N LYS A 54 -36.38 97.99 -2.04
CA LYS A 54 -35.26 97.20 -2.57
C LYS A 54 -34.32 96.78 -1.45
N GLU A 55 -33.90 97.69 -0.57
CA GLU A 55 -33.06 97.38 0.60
C GLU A 55 -33.72 96.36 1.53
N ARG A 56 -35.02 96.50 1.82
CA ARG A 56 -35.76 95.49 2.62
C ARG A 56 -35.83 94.13 1.92
N GLN A 57 -36.01 94.12 0.60
CA GLN A 57 -36.02 92.88 -0.17
C GLN A 57 -34.62 92.25 -0.24
N GLU A 58 -33.56 93.05 -0.34
CA GLU A 58 -32.17 92.60 -0.31
C GLU A 58 -31.77 92.07 1.07
N LEU A 59 -32.17 92.73 2.16
CA LEU A 59 -31.97 92.24 3.52
C LEU A 59 -32.72 90.92 3.73
N LYS A 60 -34.00 90.86 3.33
CA LYS A 60 -34.78 89.61 3.39
C LYS A 60 -34.19 88.51 2.50
N ALA A 61 -33.63 88.85 1.34
CA ALA A 61 -32.95 87.89 0.48
C ALA A 61 -31.67 87.37 1.15
N LYS A 62 -30.86 88.23 1.78
CA LYS A 62 -29.68 87.83 2.55
C LYS A 62 -30.05 86.96 3.76
N GLU A 63 -31.07 87.34 4.53
CA GLU A 63 -31.60 86.54 5.64
C GLU A 63 -32.07 85.15 5.17
N LEU A 64 -32.79 85.09 4.04
CA LEU A 64 -33.21 83.83 3.44
C LEU A 64 -32.03 83.01 2.90
N GLU A 65 -31.02 83.66 2.33
CA GLU A 65 -29.79 83.00 1.87
C GLU A 65 -29.02 82.40 3.05
N ASP A 66 -28.88 83.13 4.15
CA ASP A 66 -28.16 82.67 5.33
C ASP A 66 -28.93 81.54 6.04
N ALA A 67 -30.26 81.65 6.17
CA ALA A 67 -31.08 80.55 6.68
C ALA A 67 -31.01 79.30 5.77
N ASN A 68 -30.95 79.48 4.45
CA ASN A 68 -30.83 78.36 3.51
C ASN A 68 -29.42 77.73 3.55
N LYS A 69 -28.36 78.51 3.81
CA LYS A 69 -27.02 77.97 4.10
C LYS A 69 -27.03 77.18 5.40
N GLU A 70 -27.60 77.73 6.47
CA GLU A 70 -27.69 77.05 7.76
C GLU A 70 -28.47 75.73 7.66
N PHE A 71 -29.60 75.70 6.94
CA PHE A 71 -30.33 74.46 6.69
C PHE A 71 -29.55 73.45 5.86
N LYS A 72 -28.74 73.89 4.88
CA LYS A 72 -27.86 73.00 4.12
C LYS A 72 -26.75 72.42 5.00
N ASP A 73 -26.12 73.25 5.82
CA ASP A 73 -25.08 72.79 6.75
C ASP A 73 -25.63 71.79 7.77
N GLN A 74 -26.82 72.06 8.33
CA GLN A 74 -27.52 71.11 9.21
C GLN A 74 -27.89 69.81 8.48
N TYR A 75 -28.34 69.90 7.22
CA TYR A 75 -28.65 68.72 6.41
C TYR A 75 -27.41 67.88 6.12
N ASP A 76 -26.31 68.52 5.73
CA ASP A 76 -25.04 67.88 5.44
C ASP A 76 -24.43 67.26 6.70
N GLN A 77 -24.53 67.94 7.85
CA GLN A 77 -24.12 67.39 9.14
C GLN A 77 -24.96 66.16 9.49
N MET A 78 -26.28 66.23 9.41
CA MET A 78 -27.14 65.06 9.65
C MET A 78 -26.87 63.92 8.67
N SER A 79 -26.52 64.23 7.41
CA SER A 79 -26.19 63.24 6.40
C SER A 79 -24.88 62.52 6.74
N LYS A 80 -23.86 63.26 7.18
CA LYS A 80 -22.59 62.73 7.68
C LYS A 80 -22.81 61.88 8.94
N ASP A 81 -23.53 62.39 9.94
CA ASP A 81 -23.82 61.66 11.17
C ASP A 81 -24.57 60.34 10.88
N LYS A 82 -25.56 60.37 9.97
CA LYS A 82 -26.25 59.15 9.52
C LYS A 82 -25.30 58.20 8.82
N HIS A 83 -24.43 58.70 7.96
CA HIS A 83 -23.44 57.88 7.28
C HIS A 83 -22.51 57.20 8.30
N ASP A 84 -22.00 57.95 9.27
CA ASP A 84 -21.09 57.45 10.32
C ASP A 84 -21.78 56.45 11.25
N ILE A 85 -23.04 56.69 11.63
CA ILE A 85 -23.84 55.72 12.39
C ILE A 85 -24.03 54.44 11.58
N VAL A 86 -24.37 54.55 10.29
CA VAL A 86 -24.58 53.39 9.42
C VAL A 86 -23.28 52.61 9.21
N THR A 87 -22.14 53.28 9.02
CA THR A 87 -20.85 52.60 8.87
C THR A 87 -20.42 51.92 10.17
N PHE A 88 -20.59 52.57 11.32
CA PHE A 88 -20.34 51.98 12.63
C PHE A 88 -21.22 50.76 12.90
N LEU A 89 -22.53 50.86 12.62
CA LEU A 89 -23.46 49.73 12.79
C LEU A 89 -23.16 48.59 11.84
N LYS A 90 -22.79 48.88 10.59
CA LYS A 90 -22.35 47.86 9.63
C LYS A 90 -21.08 47.16 10.09
N ARG A 91 -20.10 47.91 10.58
CA ARG A 91 -18.85 47.36 11.10
C ARG A 91 -19.10 46.47 12.31
N THR A 92 -19.83 46.97 13.30
CA THR A 92 -20.18 46.20 14.50
C THR A 92 -21.00 44.96 14.14
N LEU A 93 -21.94 45.06 13.19
CA LEU A 93 -22.70 43.90 12.72
C LEU A 93 -21.80 42.87 12.04
N GLN A 94 -20.84 43.31 11.21
CA GLN A 94 -19.90 42.42 10.56
C GLN A 94 -19.00 41.71 11.58
N GLU A 95 -18.45 42.45 12.55
CA GLU A 95 -17.66 41.88 13.64
C GLU A 95 -18.46 40.80 14.40
N ARG A 96 -19.75 41.04 14.67
CA ARG A 96 -20.62 40.02 15.30
C ARG A 96 -20.92 38.82 14.38
N ILE A 97 -21.04 39.02 13.07
CA ILE A 97 -21.23 37.93 12.12
C ILE A 97 -19.98 37.04 12.07
N ASP A 98 -18.80 37.66 12.02
CA ASP A 98 -17.52 36.95 11.99
C ASP A 98 -17.29 36.18 13.32
N GLU A 99 -17.58 36.81 14.48
CA GLU A 99 -17.55 36.12 15.77
C GLU A 99 -18.51 34.92 15.83
N VAL A 100 -19.73 35.06 15.29
CA VAL A 100 -20.70 33.95 15.24
C VAL A 100 -20.21 32.85 14.31
N ALA A 101 -19.57 33.18 13.20
CA ALA A 101 -18.98 32.19 12.30
C ALA A 101 -17.85 31.41 13.00
N ASP A 102 -16.90 32.11 13.63
CA ASP A 102 -15.79 31.49 14.36
C ASP A 102 -16.28 30.58 15.50
N LEU A 103 -17.29 31.03 16.26
CA LEU A 103 -17.89 30.23 17.32
C LEU A 103 -18.64 29.01 16.77
N THR A 104 -19.30 29.14 15.61
CA THR A 104 -19.99 28.02 14.96
C THR A 104 -19.00 26.99 14.46
N ASP A 105 -17.90 27.42 13.83
CA ASP A 105 -16.83 26.54 13.36
C ASP A 105 -16.16 25.82 14.53
N ARG A 106 -15.85 26.54 15.62
CA ARG A 106 -15.30 25.92 16.84
C ARG A 106 -16.26 24.93 17.48
N LEU A 107 -17.55 25.22 17.51
CA LEU A 107 -18.57 24.29 18.02
C LEU A 107 -18.65 23.05 17.14
N SER A 108 -18.60 23.21 15.81
CA SER A 108 -18.63 22.08 14.87
C SER A 108 -17.40 21.17 15.03
N ALA A 109 -16.21 21.75 15.20
CA ALA A 109 -14.99 21.00 15.45
C ALA A 109 -15.05 20.24 16.78
N LEU A 110 -15.49 20.90 17.85
CA LEU A 110 -15.65 20.25 19.16
C LEU A 110 -16.70 19.12 19.13
N GLN A 111 -17.77 19.30 18.35
CA GLN A 111 -18.78 18.27 18.17
C GLN A 111 -18.22 17.07 17.39
N GLN A 112 -17.42 17.32 16.35
CA GLN A 112 -16.74 16.27 15.59
C GLN A 112 -15.74 15.50 16.46
N ASP A 113 -14.90 16.19 17.24
CA ASP A 113 -13.94 15.56 18.16
C ASP A 113 -14.66 14.67 19.18
N LYS A 114 -15.76 15.18 19.76
CA LYS A 114 -16.59 14.42 20.70
C LYS A 114 -17.20 13.18 20.05
N ASP A 115 -17.67 13.28 18.82
CA ASP A 115 -18.27 12.14 18.12
C ASP A 115 -17.20 11.11 17.72
N GLN A 116 -15.99 11.54 17.34
CA GLN A 116 -14.84 10.65 17.14
C GLN A 116 -14.41 9.93 18.41
N GLU A 117 -14.32 10.64 19.55
CA GLU A 117 -14.02 10.02 20.84
C GLU A 117 -15.06 8.98 21.22
N LYS A 118 -16.36 9.28 21.04
CA LYS A 118 -17.42 8.30 21.28
C LYS A 118 -17.30 7.08 20.38
N GLU A 119 -17.04 7.26 19.08
CA GLU A 119 -16.84 6.15 18.15
C GLU A 119 -15.67 5.26 18.59
N ALA A 120 -14.55 5.86 19.00
CA ALA A 120 -13.41 5.13 19.55
C ALA A 120 -13.75 4.37 20.85
N TYR A 121 -14.50 4.98 21.77
CA TYR A 121 -14.99 4.28 22.97
C TYR A 121 -15.97 3.16 22.63
N GLU A 122 -16.84 3.34 21.65
CA GLU A 122 -17.74 2.28 21.21
C GLU A 122 -16.99 1.12 20.56
N GLU A 123 -15.97 1.39 19.75
CA GLU A 123 -15.11 0.38 19.15
C GLU A 123 -14.33 -0.41 20.20
N THR A 124 -13.72 0.26 21.18
CA THR A 124 -13.03 -0.42 22.29
C THR A 124 -13.99 -1.27 23.12
N ILE A 125 -15.20 -0.79 23.39
CA ILE A 125 -16.24 -1.59 24.08
C ILE A 125 -16.65 -2.80 23.22
N LYS A 126 -16.81 -2.63 21.90
CA LYS A 126 -17.15 -3.73 20.99
C LYS A 126 -16.03 -4.78 20.94
N SER A 127 -14.76 -4.36 20.81
CA SER A 127 -13.59 -5.23 20.83
C SER A 127 -13.48 -5.97 22.16
N MET A 128 -13.55 -5.28 23.29
CA MET A 128 -13.51 -5.93 24.61
C MET A 128 -14.66 -6.94 24.78
N LYS A 129 -15.88 -6.61 24.36
CA LYS A 129 -17.01 -7.55 24.40
C LYS A 129 -16.77 -8.77 23.50
N ALA A 130 -16.19 -8.58 22.32
CA ALA A 130 -15.85 -9.69 21.43
C ALA A 130 -14.78 -10.60 22.05
N GLU A 131 -13.71 -10.03 22.63
CA GLU A 131 -12.66 -10.77 23.33
C GLU A 131 -13.20 -11.53 24.56
N PHE A 132 -14.08 -10.90 25.35
CA PHE A 132 -14.74 -11.57 26.47
C PHE A 132 -15.66 -12.70 26.01
N GLN A 133 -16.34 -12.53 24.88
CA GLN A 133 -17.19 -13.58 24.33
C GLN A 133 -16.36 -14.74 23.77
N GLU A 134 -15.26 -14.46 23.07
CA GLU A 134 -14.33 -15.47 22.57
C GLU A 134 -13.67 -16.25 23.71
N THR A 135 -13.18 -15.57 24.76
CA THR A 135 -12.60 -16.24 25.93
C THR A 135 -13.63 -17.10 26.66
N LYS A 136 -14.88 -16.64 26.77
CA LYS A 136 -15.99 -17.43 27.32
C LYS A 136 -16.28 -18.67 26.48
N ASP A 137 -16.32 -18.54 25.16
CA ASP A 137 -16.56 -19.65 24.25
C ASP A 137 -15.40 -20.66 24.28
N ASN A 138 -14.16 -20.19 24.32
CA ASN A 138 -12.97 -21.01 24.49
C ASN A 138 -13.02 -21.81 25.81
N LEU A 139 -13.27 -21.16 26.94
CA LEU A 139 -13.43 -21.85 28.24
C LEU A 139 -14.61 -22.82 28.25
N SER A 140 -15.71 -22.49 27.55
CA SER A 140 -16.86 -23.38 27.42
C SER A 140 -16.50 -24.64 26.63
N THR A 141 -15.77 -24.50 25.52
CA THR A 141 -15.30 -25.63 24.71
C THR A 141 -14.31 -26.50 25.48
N GLU A 142 -13.40 -25.91 26.26
CA GLU A 142 -12.49 -26.63 27.12
C GLU A 142 -13.25 -27.42 28.19
N ASN A 143 -14.24 -26.80 28.84
CA ASN A 143 -15.07 -27.47 29.83
C ASN A 143 -15.85 -28.65 29.21
N MET A 144 -16.41 -28.49 28.00
CA MET A 144 -17.03 -29.59 27.26
C MET A 144 -16.04 -30.72 26.94
N ASN A 145 -14.80 -30.39 26.57
CA ASN A 145 -13.76 -31.38 26.32
C ASN A 145 -13.35 -32.12 27.59
N LEU A 146 -13.22 -31.41 28.72
CA LEU A 146 -12.94 -32.00 30.03
C LEU A 146 -14.10 -32.91 30.48
N GLN A 147 -15.35 -32.50 30.27
CA GLN A 147 -16.53 -33.35 30.53
C GLN A 147 -16.50 -34.61 29.68
N ARG A 148 -16.14 -34.52 28.39
CA ARG A 148 -15.99 -35.71 27.52
C ARG A 148 -14.86 -36.62 28.01
N ALA A 149 -13.72 -36.06 28.41
CA ALA A 149 -12.61 -36.82 28.95
C ALA A 149 -12.98 -37.52 30.27
N LEU A 150 -13.72 -36.83 31.14
CA LEU A 150 -14.23 -37.37 32.40
C LEU A 150 -15.21 -38.53 32.15
N ALA A 151 -16.14 -38.38 31.22
CA ALA A 151 -17.05 -39.47 30.83
C ALA A 151 -16.27 -40.69 30.29
N GLY A 152 -15.23 -40.48 29.48
CA GLY A 152 -14.35 -41.56 29.03
C GLY A 152 -13.57 -42.23 30.16
N LEU A 153 -13.17 -41.46 31.18
CA LEU A 153 -12.50 -42.01 32.36
C LEU A 153 -13.47 -42.82 33.24
N GLU A 154 -14.71 -42.37 33.39
CA GLU A 154 -15.76 -43.13 34.08
C GLU A 154 -16.07 -44.44 33.37
N GLU A 155 -16.19 -44.41 32.04
CA GLU A 155 -16.38 -45.62 31.23
C GLU A 155 -15.21 -46.59 31.40
N PHE A 156 -13.96 -46.09 31.34
CA PHE A 156 -12.78 -46.90 31.59
C PHE A 156 -12.78 -47.53 33.00
N LYS A 157 -13.19 -46.77 34.02
CA LYS A 157 -13.31 -47.28 35.39
C LYS A 157 -14.32 -48.42 35.48
N ILE A 158 -15.50 -48.26 34.86
CA ILE A 158 -16.55 -49.29 34.81
C ILE A 158 -16.03 -50.54 34.11
N GLN A 159 -15.40 -50.40 32.95
CA GLN A 159 -14.82 -51.52 32.19
C GLN A 159 -13.75 -52.26 33.01
N ARG A 160 -12.89 -51.53 33.71
CA ARG A 160 -11.87 -52.11 34.61
C ARG A 160 -12.53 -52.91 35.74
N GLU A 161 -13.54 -52.36 36.40
CA GLU A 161 -14.25 -53.05 37.49
C GLU A 161 -14.98 -54.31 36.99
N GLU A 162 -15.61 -54.25 35.80
CA GLU A 162 -16.25 -55.40 35.18
C GLU A 162 -15.21 -56.50 34.85
N LEU A 163 -14.05 -56.11 34.32
CA LEU A 163 -12.97 -57.05 34.02
C LEU A 163 -12.40 -57.69 35.28
N MET A 164 -12.18 -56.90 36.34
CA MET A 164 -11.74 -57.41 37.64
C MET A 164 -12.74 -58.40 38.24
N ARG A 165 -14.06 -58.13 38.11
CA ARG A 165 -15.09 -59.09 38.52
C ARG A 165 -15.02 -60.39 37.70
N LYS A 166 -14.84 -60.31 36.38
CA LYS A 166 -14.69 -61.50 35.52
C LYS A 166 -13.46 -62.32 35.93
N PHE A 167 -12.33 -61.68 36.23
CA PHE A 167 -11.14 -62.37 36.74
C PHE A 167 -11.39 -63.05 38.08
N ALA A 168 -12.00 -62.35 39.04
CA ALA A 168 -12.32 -62.94 40.34
C ALA A 168 -13.24 -64.18 40.21
N ASN A 169 -14.24 -64.12 39.33
CA ASN A 169 -15.12 -65.25 39.05
C ASN A 169 -14.35 -66.44 38.43
N LEU A 170 -13.47 -66.17 37.45
CA LEU A 170 -12.64 -67.22 36.83
C LEU A 170 -11.65 -67.85 37.82
N GLU A 171 -11.06 -67.06 38.72
CA GLU A 171 -10.21 -67.58 39.79
C GLU A 171 -11.00 -68.47 40.77
N GLU A 172 -12.23 -68.06 41.11
CA GLU A 172 -13.11 -68.86 41.97
C GLU A 172 -13.53 -70.17 41.29
N ASP A 173 -13.91 -70.13 40.01
CA ASP A 173 -14.27 -71.31 39.24
C ASP A 173 -13.07 -72.25 39.06
N SER A 174 -11.87 -71.71 38.81
CA SER A 174 -10.64 -72.49 38.75
C SER A 174 -10.35 -73.15 40.09
N ARG A 175 -10.55 -72.45 41.21
CA ARG A 175 -10.37 -73.01 42.56
C ARG A 175 -11.35 -74.14 42.83
N LYS A 176 -12.64 -73.93 42.52
CA LYS A 176 -13.69 -74.96 42.65
C LYS A 176 -13.36 -76.19 41.81
N LEU A 177 -12.97 -76.00 40.55
CA LEU A 177 -12.60 -77.11 39.67
C LEU A 177 -11.40 -77.88 40.22
N GLN A 178 -10.41 -77.19 40.79
CA GLN A 178 -9.24 -77.81 41.40
C GLN A 178 -9.60 -78.60 42.67
N GLU A 179 -10.48 -78.07 43.51
CA GLU A 179 -11.05 -78.77 44.68
C GLU A 179 -11.85 -80.01 44.25
N GLU A 180 -12.72 -79.89 43.25
CA GLU A 180 -13.49 -81.00 42.68
C GLU A 180 -12.58 -82.08 42.10
N HIS A 181 -11.51 -81.69 41.37
CA HIS A 181 -10.52 -82.63 40.83
C HIS A 181 -9.76 -83.34 41.95
N GLN A 182 -9.36 -82.64 43.01
CA GLN A 182 -8.71 -83.25 44.18
C GLN A 182 -9.65 -84.23 44.89
N GLU A 183 -10.93 -83.88 45.05
CA GLU A 183 -11.92 -84.82 45.59
C GLU A 183 -12.11 -86.04 44.70
N GLN A 184 -12.18 -85.86 43.38
CA GLN A 184 -12.30 -86.96 42.43
C GLN A 184 -11.08 -87.88 42.48
N MET A 185 -9.87 -87.31 42.53
CA MET A 185 -8.63 -88.05 42.73
C MET A 185 -8.66 -88.85 44.02
N TYR A 186 -9.06 -88.23 45.15
CA TYR A 186 -9.20 -88.93 46.42
C TYR A 186 -10.23 -90.07 46.36
N LYS A 187 -11.38 -89.86 45.69
CA LYS A 187 -12.42 -90.90 45.49
C LYS A 187 -11.88 -92.05 44.64
N LEU A 188 -11.14 -91.76 43.56
CA LEU A 188 -10.52 -92.74 42.68
C LEU A 188 -9.40 -93.51 43.40
N GLU A 189 -8.53 -92.84 44.13
CA GLU A 189 -7.47 -93.46 44.94
C GLU A 189 -8.07 -94.39 46.00
N ARG A 190 -9.08 -93.92 46.74
CA ARG A 190 -9.80 -94.73 47.72
C ARG A 190 -10.42 -95.96 47.07
N LYS A 191 -11.10 -95.79 45.92
CA LYS A 191 -11.71 -96.90 45.18
C LYS A 191 -10.64 -97.88 44.68
N ALA A 192 -9.52 -97.39 44.15
CA ALA A 192 -8.41 -98.20 43.68
C ALA A 192 -7.77 -99.00 44.81
N VAL A 193 -7.62 -98.42 46.01
CA VAL A 193 -7.13 -99.15 47.20
C VAL A 193 -8.10 -100.26 47.59
N VAL A 194 -9.41 -99.96 47.67
CA VAL A 194 -10.44 -100.95 47.99
C VAL A 194 -10.51 -102.06 46.94
N ASP A 195 -10.51 -101.71 45.66
CA ASP A 195 -10.55 -102.67 44.55
C ASP A 195 -9.25 -103.49 44.48
N LYS A 196 -8.09 -102.89 44.78
CA LYS A 196 -6.82 -103.62 44.89
C LYS A 196 -6.86 -104.63 46.03
N ASP A 197 -7.40 -104.27 47.19
CA ASP A 197 -7.53 -105.20 48.31
C ASP A 197 -8.60 -106.27 48.07
N ARG A 198 -9.71 -105.92 47.40
CA ARG A 198 -10.70 -106.89 46.92
C ARG A 198 -10.07 -107.86 45.92
N LEU A 199 -9.33 -107.35 44.94
CA LEU A 199 -8.64 -108.14 43.94
C LEU A 199 -7.54 -109.01 44.56
N LYS A 200 -6.79 -108.52 45.56
CA LYS A 200 -5.85 -109.38 46.31
C LYS A 200 -6.58 -110.50 47.03
N LYS A 201 -7.71 -110.23 47.69
CA LYS A 201 -8.52 -111.28 48.34
C LYS A 201 -9.05 -112.29 47.32
N GLU A 202 -9.64 -111.80 46.23
CA GLU A 202 -10.10 -112.64 45.11
C GLU A 202 -8.95 -113.41 44.47
N MET A 203 -7.77 -112.81 44.29
CA MET A 203 -6.58 -113.44 43.74
C MET A 203 -6.06 -114.50 44.70
N VAL A 204 -5.98 -114.25 46.01
CA VAL A 204 -5.59 -115.27 46.99
C VAL A 204 -6.59 -116.41 46.98
N LEU A 205 -7.89 -116.12 46.94
CA LEU A 205 -8.94 -117.15 46.83
C LEU A 205 -8.82 -117.94 45.53
N LYS A 206 -8.67 -117.26 44.38
CA LYS A 206 -8.48 -117.89 43.07
C LYS A 206 -7.15 -118.60 42.96
N VAL A 207 -6.07 -118.13 43.57
CA VAL A 207 -4.77 -118.82 43.59
C VAL A 207 -4.86 -120.02 44.50
N ASN A 208 -5.59 -119.97 45.61
CA ASN A 208 -5.85 -121.14 46.45
C ASN A 208 -6.76 -122.14 45.73
N GLN A 209 -7.78 -121.66 45.01
CA GLN A 209 -8.68 -122.48 44.22
C GLN A 209 -7.97 -123.04 43.00
N VAL A 210 -7.19 -122.24 42.28
CA VAL A 210 -6.32 -122.66 41.18
C VAL A 210 -5.21 -123.54 41.70
N ALA A 211 -4.66 -123.38 42.91
CA ALA A 211 -3.70 -124.33 43.48
C ALA A 211 -4.38 -125.65 43.84
N ALA A 212 -5.63 -125.63 44.31
CA ALA A 212 -6.43 -126.82 44.53
C ALA A 212 -6.82 -127.50 43.19
N GLU A 213 -7.20 -126.72 42.19
CA GLU A 213 -7.48 -127.16 40.83
C GLU A 213 -6.19 -127.53 40.09
N PHE A 214 -5.02 -126.92 40.34
CA PHE A 214 -3.71 -127.30 39.79
C PHE A 214 -3.28 -128.60 40.43
N ARG A 215 -3.52 -128.81 41.74
CA ARG A 215 -3.33 -130.14 42.34
C ARG A 215 -4.25 -131.18 41.68
N LYS A 216 -5.47 -130.83 41.25
CA LYS A 216 -6.39 -131.72 40.51
C LYS A 216 -6.10 -131.88 39.01
N VAL A 217 -5.61 -130.84 38.33
CA VAL A 217 -5.41 -130.71 36.88
C VAL A 217 -3.96 -130.95 36.49
N SER A 218 -2.98 -130.68 37.35
CA SER A 218 -1.63 -131.27 37.26
C SER A 218 -1.72 -132.79 37.40
N ASN A 219 -2.70 -133.30 38.14
CA ASN A 219 -3.07 -134.72 38.12
C ASN A 219 -3.85 -135.12 36.84
N LYS A 220 -4.24 -134.19 35.97
CA LYS A 220 -5.15 -134.43 34.82
C LYS A 220 -4.79 -133.70 33.50
N GLN A 221 -3.49 -133.50 33.25
CA GLN A 221 -2.88 -133.29 31.92
C GLN A 221 -3.00 -131.90 31.22
N MET A 222 -1.81 -131.44 30.77
CA MET A 222 -1.47 -130.64 29.58
C MET A 222 -1.49 -129.09 29.66
N ALA A 223 -0.29 -128.52 29.55
CA ALA A 223 0.06 -127.12 29.80
C ALA A 223 0.22 -126.24 28.54
N ASP A 224 -0.18 -126.71 27.36
CA ASP A 224 0.31 -126.11 26.11
C ASP A 224 -0.72 -125.25 25.34
N THR A 225 -2.02 -125.53 25.41
CA THR A 225 -3.05 -124.69 24.75
C THR A 225 -3.16 -123.31 25.40
N THR A 226 -3.08 -123.24 26.74
CA THR A 226 -3.19 -121.98 27.51
C THR A 226 -2.01 -121.04 27.27
N LYS A 227 -0.80 -121.57 27.11
CA LYS A 227 0.40 -120.77 26.79
C LYS A 227 0.27 -120.09 25.43
N ARG A 228 -0.34 -120.77 24.45
CA ARG A 228 -0.54 -120.22 23.10
C ARG A 228 -1.48 -119.02 23.10
N THR A 229 -2.62 -119.11 23.79
CA THR A 229 -3.58 -118.01 23.91
C THR A 229 -3.02 -116.78 24.65
N ILE A 230 -2.15 -116.99 25.65
CA ILE A 230 -1.49 -115.89 26.37
C ILE A 230 -0.53 -115.13 25.44
N ARG A 231 0.26 -115.84 24.62
CA ARG A 231 1.19 -115.20 23.67
C ARG A 231 0.46 -114.39 22.61
N GLU A 232 -0.66 -114.91 22.11
CA GLU A 232 -1.45 -114.24 21.09
C GLU A 232 -2.12 -112.96 21.63
N ASN A 233 -2.70 -113.01 22.83
CA ASN A 233 -3.22 -111.81 23.50
C ASN A 233 -2.13 -110.79 23.84
N ALA A 234 -0.93 -111.24 24.25
CA ALA A 234 0.19 -110.33 24.49
C ALA A 234 0.63 -109.62 23.19
N SER A 235 0.63 -110.32 22.05
CA SER A 235 0.92 -109.75 20.74
C SER A 235 -0.14 -108.73 20.32
N ILE A 236 -1.42 -109.05 20.46
CA ILE A 236 -2.53 -108.14 20.12
C ILE A 236 -2.50 -106.89 21.00
N ASN A 237 -2.27 -107.03 22.31
CA ASN A 237 -2.15 -105.89 23.21
C ASN A 237 -0.96 -105.00 22.84
N SER A 238 0.19 -105.58 22.48
CA SER A 238 1.35 -104.80 22.02
C SER A 238 1.04 -103.98 20.75
N GLN A 239 0.27 -104.55 19.82
CA GLN A 239 -0.16 -103.83 18.62
C GLN A 239 -1.18 -102.72 18.94
N LEU A 240 -2.11 -102.97 19.87
CA LEU A 240 -3.08 -101.97 20.30
C LEU A 240 -2.42 -100.77 20.97
N THR A 241 -1.41 -101.00 21.83
CA THR A 241 -0.62 -99.92 22.43
C THR A 241 0.07 -99.08 21.36
N LYS A 242 0.74 -99.71 20.38
CA LYS A 242 1.38 -98.98 19.27
C LYS A 242 0.41 -98.15 18.44
N MET A 243 -0.82 -98.64 18.22
CA MET A 243 -1.86 -97.89 17.51
C MET A 243 -2.39 -96.72 18.35
N SER A 244 -2.51 -96.92 19.67
CA SER A 244 -2.89 -95.86 20.60
C SER A 244 -1.85 -94.74 20.65
N ASP A 245 -0.56 -95.09 20.74
CA ASP A 245 0.55 -94.13 20.75
C ASP A 245 0.54 -93.27 19.48
N LYS A 246 0.43 -93.91 18.30
CA LYS A 246 0.30 -93.19 17.02
C LYS A 246 -0.91 -92.26 16.96
N THR A 247 -2.03 -92.68 17.56
CA THR A 247 -3.24 -91.84 17.60
C THR A 247 -3.02 -90.62 18.48
N MET A 248 -2.29 -90.78 19.58
CA MET A 248 -1.93 -89.66 20.46
C MET A 248 -0.94 -88.69 19.79
N ASP A 249 0.06 -89.20 19.08
CA ASP A 249 1.00 -88.36 18.32
C ASP A 249 0.28 -87.52 17.25
N MET A 250 -0.64 -88.14 16.49
CA MET A 250 -1.44 -87.42 15.49
C MET A 250 -2.35 -86.35 16.13
N LEU A 251 -2.90 -86.60 17.31
CA LEU A 251 -3.70 -85.61 18.04
C LEU A 251 -2.84 -84.41 18.46
N GLN A 252 -1.63 -84.67 18.98
CA GLN A 252 -0.69 -83.61 19.33
C GLN A 252 -0.31 -82.77 18.11
N GLU A 253 -0.02 -83.39 16.98
CA GLU A 253 0.29 -82.68 15.73
C GLU A 253 -0.89 -81.80 15.26
N ILE A 254 -2.13 -82.30 15.35
CA ILE A 254 -3.33 -81.53 15.02
C ILE A 254 -3.47 -80.30 15.93
N ASP A 255 -3.24 -80.46 17.23
CA ASP A 255 -3.35 -79.35 18.18
C ASP A 255 -2.24 -78.32 17.96
N GLU A 256 -1.01 -78.74 17.67
CA GLU A 256 0.08 -77.85 17.29
C GLU A 256 -0.22 -77.08 16.00
N LEU A 257 -0.76 -77.76 14.98
CA LEU A 257 -1.14 -77.12 13.72
C LEU A 257 -2.26 -76.10 13.92
N ARG A 258 -3.25 -76.41 14.76
CA ARG A 258 -4.31 -75.46 15.14
C ARG A 258 -3.77 -74.24 15.89
N ALA A 259 -2.81 -74.45 16.79
CA ALA A 259 -2.16 -73.35 17.51
C ALA A 259 -1.39 -72.42 16.54
N LYS A 260 -0.60 -73.01 15.62
CA LYS A 260 0.11 -72.27 14.57
C LYS A 260 -0.86 -71.53 13.64
N GLU A 261 -1.95 -72.16 13.21
CA GLU A 261 -2.98 -71.53 12.38
C GLU A 261 -3.60 -70.32 13.08
N LYS A 262 -3.94 -70.46 14.38
CA LYS A 262 -4.48 -69.36 15.19
C LYS A 262 -3.49 -68.20 15.29
N GLN A 263 -2.21 -68.48 15.53
CA GLN A 263 -1.16 -67.48 15.59
C GLN A 263 -1.02 -66.73 14.25
N HIS A 264 -0.95 -67.45 13.13
CA HIS A 264 -0.87 -66.83 11.80
C HIS A 264 -2.11 -66.00 11.47
N ARG A 265 -3.30 -66.45 11.89
CA ARG A 265 -4.55 -65.69 11.73
C ARG A 265 -4.51 -64.36 12.48
N GLN A 266 -4.01 -64.36 13.72
CA GLN A 266 -3.82 -63.14 14.52
C GLN A 266 -2.79 -62.21 13.88
N GLN A 267 -1.65 -62.74 13.42
CA GLN A 267 -0.62 -61.95 12.75
C GLN A 267 -1.15 -61.30 11.47
N LYS A 268 -1.94 -62.02 10.68
CA LYS A 268 -2.57 -61.49 9.47
C LYS A 268 -3.54 -60.35 9.80
N GLN A 269 -4.39 -60.51 10.82
CA GLN A 269 -5.30 -59.45 11.25
C GLN A 269 -4.55 -58.18 11.68
N LEU A 270 -3.44 -58.33 12.42
CA LEU A 270 -2.62 -57.19 12.83
C LEU A 270 -2.01 -56.47 11.62
N LEU A 271 -1.48 -57.22 10.65
CA LEU A 271 -0.95 -56.65 9.41
C LEU A 271 -2.02 -55.91 8.61
N GLU A 272 -3.22 -56.49 8.47
CA GLU A 272 -4.35 -55.83 7.79
C GLU A 272 -4.78 -54.53 8.50
N THR A 273 -4.77 -54.50 9.84
CA THR A 273 -5.06 -53.26 10.59
C THR A 273 -3.99 -52.21 10.36
N ASN A 274 -2.71 -52.59 10.38
CA ASN A 274 -1.59 -51.67 10.15
C ASN A 274 -1.61 -51.12 8.72
N GLU A 275 -1.89 -51.95 7.71
CA GLU A 275 -2.05 -51.51 6.33
C GLU A 275 -3.17 -50.47 6.18
N LYS A 276 -4.32 -50.69 6.82
CA LYS A 276 -5.42 -49.72 6.82
C LYS A 276 -5.04 -48.39 7.49
N GLU A 277 -4.28 -48.44 8.58
CA GLU A 277 -3.78 -47.23 9.23
C GLU A 277 -2.76 -46.47 8.37
N LEU A 278 -1.83 -47.20 7.74
CA LEU A 278 -0.87 -46.62 6.81
C LEU A 278 -1.58 -46.01 5.61
N ALA A 279 -2.59 -46.67 5.04
CA ALA A 279 -3.39 -46.12 3.95
C ALA A 279 -4.11 -44.81 4.36
N LYS A 280 -4.68 -44.76 5.58
CA LYS A 280 -5.28 -43.53 6.12
C LYS A 280 -4.25 -42.41 6.28
N LYS A 281 -3.05 -42.72 6.82
CA LYS A 281 -1.95 -41.75 6.97
C LYS A 281 -1.45 -41.25 5.62
N ILE A 282 -1.25 -42.14 4.64
CA ILE A 282 -0.87 -41.77 3.28
C ILE A 282 -1.93 -40.86 2.66
N HIS A 283 -3.22 -41.17 2.84
CA HIS A 283 -4.31 -40.36 2.31
C HIS A 283 -4.35 -38.96 2.94
N SER A 284 -4.19 -38.85 4.26
CA SER A 284 -4.15 -37.56 4.95
C SER A 284 -2.91 -36.75 4.55
N SER A 285 -1.72 -37.37 4.50
CA SER A 285 -0.49 -36.75 4.01
C SER A 285 -0.63 -36.27 2.56
N GLN A 286 -1.25 -37.07 1.67
CA GLN A 286 -1.51 -36.66 0.30
C GLN A 286 -2.47 -35.47 0.21
N LYS A 287 -3.47 -35.39 1.10
CA LYS A 287 -4.36 -34.21 1.19
C LYS A 287 -3.58 -32.97 1.62
N VAL A 288 -2.70 -33.09 2.61
CA VAL A 288 -1.82 -32.00 3.07
C VAL A 288 -0.88 -31.54 1.94
N ILE A 289 -0.25 -32.48 1.22
CA ILE A 289 0.60 -32.16 0.08
C ILE A 289 -0.18 -31.39 -0.99
N ARG A 290 -1.41 -31.82 -1.32
CA ARG A 290 -2.27 -31.08 -2.27
C ARG A 290 -2.56 -29.66 -1.82
N LEU A 291 -2.96 -29.47 -0.56
CA LEU A 291 -3.21 -28.15 0.01
C LEU A 291 -1.96 -27.27 0.00
N LEU A 292 -0.79 -27.80 0.39
CA LEU A 292 0.46 -27.05 0.32
C LEU A 292 0.84 -26.69 -1.12
N THR A 293 0.62 -27.60 -2.08
CA THR A 293 0.92 -27.36 -3.48
C THR A 293 0.01 -26.28 -4.06
N GLU A 294 -1.28 -26.28 -3.70
CA GLU A 294 -2.23 -25.24 -4.09
C GLU A 294 -1.85 -23.89 -3.48
N LYS A 295 -1.49 -23.86 -2.19
CA LYS A 295 -0.99 -22.66 -1.53
C LYS A 295 0.31 -22.12 -2.14
N SER A 296 1.25 -22.99 -2.51
CA SER A 296 2.48 -22.60 -3.22
C SER A 296 2.15 -21.90 -4.54
N LYS A 297 1.22 -22.47 -5.32
CA LYS A 297 0.79 -21.88 -6.59
C LYS A 297 0.09 -20.53 -6.38
N GLU A 298 -0.78 -20.42 -5.38
CA GLU A 298 -1.40 -19.13 -5.03
C GLU A 298 -0.34 -18.08 -4.67
N THR A 299 0.67 -18.45 -3.88
CA THR A 299 1.77 -17.53 -3.52
C THR A 299 2.65 -17.18 -4.71
N GLU A 300 2.90 -18.11 -5.63
CA GLU A 300 3.65 -17.85 -6.88
C GLU A 300 2.90 -16.87 -7.78
N VAL A 301 1.57 -17.01 -7.91
CA VAL A 301 0.74 -16.04 -8.66
C VAL A 301 0.79 -14.66 -8.01
N LEU A 302 0.63 -14.58 -6.69
CA LEU A 302 0.73 -13.32 -5.97
C LEU A 302 2.11 -12.66 -6.14
N LEU A 303 3.19 -13.43 -6.07
CA LEU A 303 4.55 -12.94 -6.31
C LEU A 303 4.68 -12.38 -7.74
N ALA A 304 4.18 -13.09 -8.75
CA ALA A 304 4.21 -12.62 -10.13
C ALA A 304 3.40 -11.31 -10.31
N GLU A 305 2.27 -11.15 -9.63
CA GLU A 305 1.49 -9.91 -9.62
C GLU A 305 2.26 -8.76 -8.95
N PHE A 306 2.95 -9.02 -7.83
CA PHE A 306 3.80 -8.03 -7.18
C PHE A 306 4.98 -7.61 -8.06
N GLU A 307 5.67 -8.56 -8.70
CA GLU A 307 6.76 -8.26 -9.64
C GLU A 307 6.27 -7.41 -10.82
N ALA A 308 5.11 -7.74 -11.40
CA ALA A 308 4.51 -6.94 -12.47
C ALA A 308 4.21 -5.50 -12.00
N ARG A 309 3.64 -5.35 -10.80
CA ARG A 309 3.34 -4.04 -10.21
C ARG A 309 4.61 -3.23 -9.89
N GLU A 310 5.67 -3.89 -9.43
CA GLU A 310 6.98 -3.24 -9.22
C GLU A 310 7.57 -2.74 -10.53
N MET A 311 7.47 -3.53 -11.61
CA MET A 311 7.90 -3.10 -12.94
C MET A 311 7.12 -1.89 -13.45
N GLU A 312 5.78 -1.89 -13.30
CA GLU A 312 4.94 -0.72 -13.64
C GLU A 312 5.32 0.51 -12.82
N TYR A 313 5.59 0.32 -11.52
CA TYR A 313 6.01 1.41 -10.64
C TYR A 313 7.37 1.99 -11.04
N GLN A 314 8.35 1.14 -11.40
CA GLN A 314 9.65 1.58 -11.91
C GLN A 314 9.51 2.36 -13.22
N GLN A 315 8.64 1.89 -14.13
CA GLN A 315 8.33 2.61 -15.36
C GLN A 315 7.75 4.00 -15.07
N MET A 316 6.71 4.09 -14.22
CA MET A 316 6.14 5.37 -13.81
C MET A 316 7.15 6.29 -13.12
N GLN A 317 8.05 5.76 -12.28
CA GLN A 317 9.12 6.56 -11.68
C GLN A 317 10.07 7.13 -12.74
N SER A 318 10.44 6.33 -13.74
CA SER A 318 11.30 6.77 -14.83
C SER A 318 10.63 7.86 -15.68
N GLU A 319 9.34 7.72 -15.98
CA GLU A 319 8.54 8.73 -16.69
C GLU A 319 8.42 10.02 -15.87
N ALA A 320 8.13 9.90 -14.57
CA ALA A 320 8.07 11.06 -13.67
C ALA A 320 9.42 11.78 -13.59
N HIS A 321 10.53 11.03 -13.58
CA HIS A 321 11.86 11.62 -13.61
C HIS A 321 12.12 12.35 -14.94
N LEU A 322 11.78 11.74 -16.07
CA LEU A 322 11.89 12.36 -17.39
C LEU A 322 11.08 13.66 -17.47
N ILE A 323 9.82 13.64 -17.05
CA ILE A 323 8.95 14.83 -17.03
C ILE A 323 9.51 15.93 -16.12
N ARG A 324 10.10 15.58 -14.97
CA ARG A 324 10.78 16.56 -14.11
C ARG A 324 11.97 17.20 -14.81
N THR A 325 12.83 16.40 -15.44
CA THR A 325 13.98 16.94 -16.18
C THR A 325 13.56 17.83 -17.34
N GLN A 326 12.50 17.47 -18.07
CA GLN A 326 11.92 18.31 -19.13
C GLN A 326 11.35 19.62 -18.58
N ASN A 327 10.61 19.58 -17.46
CA ASN A 327 10.11 20.77 -16.81
C ASN A 327 11.24 21.69 -16.32
N GLU A 328 12.32 21.14 -15.78
CA GLU A 328 13.49 21.91 -15.37
C GLU A 328 14.18 22.55 -16.58
N ALA A 329 14.34 21.82 -17.68
CA ALA A 329 14.88 22.36 -18.92
C ALA A 329 14.01 23.51 -19.46
N MET A 330 12.69 23.33 -19.56
CA MET A 330 11.76 24.38 -19.99
C MET A 330 11.79 25.60 -19.06
N LYS A 331 11.91 25.41 -17.74
CA LYS A 331 12.07 26.53 -16.80
C LYS A 331 13.36 27.30 -17.04
N GLN A 332 14.47 26.61 -17.32
CA GLN A 332 15.73 27.26 -17.66
C GLN A 332 15.64 28.04 -18.98
N GLU A 333 14.96 27.49 -19.99
CA GLU A 333 14.71 28.20 -21.25
C GLU A 333 13.83 29.44 -21.04
N LEU A 334 12.73 29.32 -20.29
CA LEU A 334 11.91 30.48 -19.92
C LEU A 334 12.71 31.54 -19.17
N GLN A 335 13.60 31.13 -18.27
CA GLN A 335 14.46 32.08 -17.56
C GLN A 335 15.47 32.77 -18.48
N LYS A 336 16.01 32.07 -19.48
CA LYS A 336 16.88 32.68 -20.51
C LYS A 336 16.11 33.70 -21.34
N ILE A 337 14.93 33.32 -21.84
CA ILE A 337 14.06 34.21 -22.62
C ILE A 337 13.65 35.43 -21.79
N SER A 338 13.31 35.26 -20.51
CA SER A 338 12.99 36.37 -19.61
C SER A 338 14.15 37.36 -19.50
N ARG A 339 15.39 36.87 -19.31
CA ARG A 339 16.58 37.75 -19.27
C ARG A 339 16.84 38.44 -20.61
N GLU A 340 16.62 37.74 -21.72
CA GLU A 340 16.72 38.34 -23.05
C GLU A 340 15.68 39.43 -23.26
N LEU A 341 14.45 39.22 -22.76
CA LEU A 341 13.40 40.23 -22.76
C LEU A 341 13.80 41.45 -21.93
N ASP A 342 14.25 41.24 -20.68
CA ASP A 342 14.69 42.32 -19.79
C ASP A 342 15.81 43.15 -20.46
N ASN A 343 16.82 42.48 -21.04
CA ASN A 343 17.89 43.17 -21.77
C ASN A 343 17.37 43.96 -22.98
N LYS A 344 16.38 43.42 -23.71
CA LYS A 344 15.78 44.13 -24.85
C LYS A 344 14.92 45.30 -24.41
N GLU A 345 14.22 45.20 -23.29
CA GLU A 345 13.50 46.32 -22.68
C GLU A 345 14.46 47.42 -22.24
N GLU A 346 15.61 47.08 -21.65
CA GLU A 346 16.69 48.02 -21.33
C GLU A 346 17.26 48.69 -22.59
N GLU A 347 17.60 47.92 -23.63
CA GLU A 347 18.07 48.47 -24.91
C GLU A 347 17.04 49.44 -25.54
N VAL A 348 15.74 49.09 -25.48
CA VAL A 348 14.66 49.95 -25.98
C VAL A 348 14.55 51.23 -25.14
N ALA A 349 14.71 51.14 -23.82
CA ALA A 349 14.71 52.30 -22.94
C ALA A 349 15.90 53.23 -23.23
N ASP A 350 17.10 52.69 -23.41
CA ASP A 350 18.31 53.44 -23.75
C ASP A 350 18.19 54.13 -25.12
N LEU A 351 17.70 53.40 -26.14
CA LEU A 351 17.42 53.98 -27.45
C LEU A 351 16.33 55.06 -27.37
N GLY A 352 15.32 54.87 -26.52
CA GLY A 352 14.30 55.88 -26.22
C GLY A 352 14.90 57.15 -25.63
N GLN A 353 15.81 57.03 -24.66
CA GLN A 353 16.53 58.18 -24.08
C GLN A 353 17.39 58.89 -25.11
N SER A 354 18.19 58.15 -25.90
CA SER A 354 19.01 58.73 -26.96
C SER A 354 18.16 59.44 -28.01
N LEU A 355 17.02 58.87 -28.40
CA LEU A 355 16.08 59.52 -29.30
C LEU A 355 15.50 60.81 -28.68
N GLU A 356 15.17 60.82 -27.39
CA GLU A 356 14.74 62.04 -26.71
C GLU A 356 15.82 63.11 -26.72
N GLU A 357 17.07 62.75 -26.43
CA GLU A 357 18.23 63.65 -26.49
C GLU A 357 18.43 64.23 -27.89
N GLU A 358 18.41 63.38 -28.92
CA GLU A 358 18.50 63.78 -30.32
C GLU A 358 17.33 64.69 -30.72
N THR A 359 16.09 64.39 -30.29
CA THR A 359 14.95 65.28 -30.57
C THR A 359 15.05 66.61 -29.84
N LYS A 360 15.62 66.66 -28.61
CA LYS A 360 15.91 67.92 -27.90
C LYS A 360 16.99 68.71 -28.63
N ALA A 361 18.09 68.06 -29.04
CA ALA A 361 19.15 68.67 -29.83
C ALA A 361 18.61 69.23 -31.16
N LYS A 362 17.77 68.46 -31.86
CA LYS A 362 17.09 68.91 -33.08
C LYS A 362 16.19 70.12 -32.83
N ARG A 363 15.36 70.13 -31.78
CA ARG A 363 14.53 71.29 -31.42
C ARG A 363 15.38 72.53 -31.10
N ASN A 364 16.47 72.35 -30.37
CA ASN A 364 17.40 73.44 -30.05
C ASN A 364 18.05 74.01 -31.32
N LEU A 365 18.42 73.14 -32.28
CA LEU A 365 18.93 73.56 -33.58
C LEU A 365 17.84 74.28 -34.41
N GLU A 366 16.62 73.76 -34.47
CA GLU A 366 15.49 74.40 -35.15
C GLU A 366 15.24 75.80 -34.56
N GLN A 367 15.30 75.97 -33.23
CA GLN A 367 15.23 77.28 -32.58
C GLN A 367 16.39 78.20 -32.96
N LEU A 368 17.64 77.70 -32.94
CA LEU A 368 18.82 78.49 -33.31
C LEU A 368 18.77 78.94 -34.78
N ILE A 369 18.22 78.11 -35.67
CA ILE A 369 17.97 78.47 -37.08
C ILE A 369 16.88 79.54 -37.20
N LEU A 370 15.81 79.44 -36.41
CA LEU A 370 14.75 80.46 -36.38
C LEU A 370 15.27 81.80 -35.83
N ASP A 371 16.08 81.78 -34.77
CA ASP A 371 16.66 82.97 -34.16
C ASP A 371 17.69 83.63 -35.10
N THR A 372 18.54 82.83 -35.77
CA THR A 372 19.45 83.35 -36.82
C THR A 372 18.68 83.95 -37.97
N ALA A 373 17.63 83.28 -38.47
CA ALA A 373 16.79 83.82 -39.54
C ALA A 373 16.07 85.12 -39.11
N ALA A 374 15.59 85.21 -37.88
CA ALA A 374 14.96 86.40 -37.32
C ALA A 374 15.97 87.56 -37.16
N SER A 375 17.18 87.27 -36.68
CA SER A 375 18.25 88.26 -36.53
C SER A 375 18.75 88.78 -37.89
N MET A 376 18.92 87.90 -38.88
CA MET A 376 19.21 88.28 -40.26
C MET A 376 18.08 89.10 -40.90
N HIS A 377 16.82 88.70 -40.70
CA HIS A 377 15.67 89.44 -41.20
C HIS A 377 15.55 90.83 -40.54
N GLY A 378 15.81 90.95 -39.24
CA GLY A 378 15.86 92.22 -38.53
C GLY A 378 16.95 93.16 -39.03
N ALA A 379 18.15 92.62 -39.31
CA ALA A 379 19.30 93.38 -39.79
C ALA A 379 19.18 93.80 -41.28
N LEU A 380 18.54 92.98 -42.12
CA LEU A 380 18.34 93.25 -43.55
C LEU A 380 17.14 94.16 -43.85
N LYS A 381 16.30 94.45 -42.85
CA LYS A 381 15.19 95.39 -42.97
C LYS A 381 15.68 96.83 -42.82
N GLY A 382 16.38 97.32 -43.82
CA GLY A 382 16.74 98.74 -43.94
C GLY A 382 15.55 99.59 -44.39
N PRO A 383 15.48 100.88 -44.00
CA PRO A 383 14.58 101.83 -44.62
C PRO A 383 14.97 102.10 -46.09
N ALA A 384 14.00 102.64 -46.85
CA ALA A 384 14.05 102.89 -48.28
C ALA A 384 15.26 103.75 -48.74
N PRO A 385 15.67 103.65 -50.01
CA PRO A 385 16.94 104.17 -50.49
C PRO A 385 16.82 105.65 -50.85
N ASP A 386 17.10 106.53 -49.90
CA ASP A 386 17.40 107.95 -50.16
C ASP A 386 18.61 108.34 -49.30
N ASP A 387 19.51 109.16 -49.89
CA ASP A 387 20.90 109.39 -49.48
C ASP A 387 21.18 109.32 -47.96
N PRO A 388 21.96 108.31 -47.50
CA PRO A 388 22.28 108.17 -46.09
C PRO A 388 23.35 109.16 -45.64
N ASP A 389 22.99 110.07 -44.74
CA ASP A 389 23.92 110.92 -43.97
C ASP A 389 24.93 110.07 -43.18
N PHE A 390 26.11 110.62 -42.88
CA PHE A 390 27.23 109.90 -42.22
C PHE A 390 26.81 109.17 -40.93
N GLU A 391 25.83 109.71 -40.19
CA GLU A 391 25.28 109.13 -38.96
C GLU A 391 24.44 107.87 -39.24
N THR A 392 23.71 107.81 -40.36
CA THR A 392 22.99 106.61 -40.81
C THR A 392 23.92 105.53 -41.36
N LEU A 393 25.05 105.89 -41.98
CA LEU A 393 26.10 104.94 -42.36
C LEU A 393 26.81 104.35 -41.12
N LEU A 394 26.99 105.15 -40.07
CA LEU A 394 27.56 104.70 -38.81
C LEU A 394 26.60 103.75 -38.08
N GLU A 395 25.31 104.08 -38.01
CA GLU A 395 24.30 103.16 -37.48
C GLU A 395 24.17 101.87 -38.30
N GLN A 396 24.26 101.94 -39.63
CA GLN A 396 24.28 100.74 -40.48
C GLN A 396 25.54 99.90 -40.24
N ARG A 397 26.69 100.55 -40.01
CA ARG A 397 27.95 99.87 -39.67
C ARG A 397 27.88 99.24 -38.29
N GLU A 398 27.30 99.91 -37.29
CA GLU A 398 27.07 99.36 -35.96
C GLU A 398 26.04 98.23 -35.97
N LYS A 399 24.96 98.34 -36.76
CA LYS A 399 23.98 97.25 -36.97
C LYS A 399 24.62 96.06 -37.67
N ARG A 400 25.49 96.29 -38.66
CA ARG A 400 26.22 95.24 -39.38
C ARG A 400 27.31 94.60 -38.52
N ASP A 401 28.03 95.38 -37.73
CA ASP A 401 29.06 94.90 -36.82
C ASP A 401 28.40 94.13 -35.65
N GLY A 402 27.28 94.61 -35.12
CA GLY A 402 26.45 93.88 -34.16
C GLY A 402 25.83 92.60 -34.75
N MET A 403 25.40 92.60 -36.01
CA MET A 403 24.98 91.39 -36.73
C MET A 403 26.14 90.40 -36.87
N LEU A 404 27.33 90.86 -37.25
CA LEU A 404 28.52 90.01 -37.35
C LEU A 404 28.95 89.45 -36.00
N GLU A 405 28.91 90.24 -34.93
CA GLU A 405 29.19 89.79 -33.56
C GLU A 405 28.14 88.78 -33.07
N HIS A 406 26.86 89.02 -33.34
CA HIS A 406 25.80 88.10 -32.97
C HIS A 406 25.88 86.77 -33.77
N ILE A 407 26.15 86.84 -35.08
CA ILE A 407 26.41 85.66 -35.91
C ILE A 407 27.67 84.91 -35.43
N LEU A 408 28.72 85.63 -35.03
CA LEU A 408 29.95 85.02 -34.50
C LEU A 408 29.69 84.32 -33.16
N ALA A 409 28.92 84.93 -32.26
CA ALA A 409 28.52 84.31 -31.00
C ALA A 409 27.67 83.05 -31.21
N MET A 410 26.77 83.07 -32.20
CA MET A 410 25.94 81.92 -32.57
C MET A 410 26.72 80.81 -33.29
N LEU A 411 27.71 81.15 -34.12
CA LEU A 411 28.62 80.16 -34.71
C LEU A 411 29.52 79.52 -33.64
N ASN A 412 29.90 80.28 -32.61
CA ASN A 412 30.62 79.73 -31.46
C ASN A 412 29.75 78.80 -30.61
N SER A 413 28.46 79.12 -30.41
CA SER A 413 27.54 78.23 -29.69
C SER A 413 27.18 76.98 -30.51
N ALA A 414 26.97 77.11 -31.82
CA ALA A 414 26.77 75.96 -32.72
C ALA A 414 28.02 75.05 -32.77
N ALA A 415 29.23 75.63 -32.79
CA ALA A 415 30.47 74.87 -32.71
C ALA A 415 30.65 74.18 -31.34
N ALA A 416 30.19 74.79 -30.25
CA ALA A 416 30.16 74.16 -28.91
C ALA A 416 29.17 72.99 -28.83
N LEU A 417 28.09 73.03 -29.62
CA LEU A 417 27.16 71.92 -29.84
C LEU A 417 27.66 70.90 -30.88
N GLY A 418 28.89 71.06 -31.39
CA GLY A 418 29.53 70.13 -32.34
C GLY A 418 29.06 70.27 -33.79
N ILE A 419 28.33 71.33 -34.12
CA ILE A 419 27.74 71.53 -35.45
C ILE A 419 28.55 72.60 -36.21
N GLY A 420 29.21 72.16 -37.29
CA GLY A 420 30.00 73.02 -38.18
C GLY A 420 31.44 73.29 -37.71
N PRO A 421 32.32 73.78 -38.59
CA PRO A 421 33.71 74.07 -38.22
C PRO A 421 33.78 75.25 -37.25
N ALA A 422 34.60 75.13 -36.21
CA ALA A 422 34.88 76.24 -35.30
C ALA A 422 35.29 77.50 -36.09
N PRO A 423 34.85 78.70 -35.71
CA PRO A 423 35.02 79.91 -36.52
C PRO A 423 36.48 80.24 -36.87
N GLY A 424 37.46 79.80 -36.06
CA GLY A 424 38.89 79.87 -36.37
C GLY A 424 39.38 78.97 -37.53
N ARG A 425 38.50 78.15 -38.12
CA ARG A 425 38.74 77.34 -39.33
C ARG A 425 38.06 77.92 -40.58
N LEU A 426 37.16 78.90 -40.46
CA LEU A 426 36.61 79.59 -41.62
C LEU A 426 37.68 80.55 -42.18
N GLY A 427 38.12 80.30 -43.42
CA GLY A 427 39.08 81.17 -44.14
C GLY A 427 40.45 80.56 -44.44
N LYS A 428 40.73 79.31 -44.07
CA LYS A 428 41.92 78.59 -44.56
C LYS A 428 41.60 77.93 -45.89
N THR A 429 41.89 78.63 -46.99
CA THR A 429 41.82 78.07 -48.35
C THR A 429 42.91 77.03 -48.56
N THR A 430 42.46 75.86 -49.01
CA THR A 430 43.14 74.89 -49.90
C THR A 430 44.55 74.39 -49.56
N ALA A 431 44.60 73.07 -49.52
CA ALA A 431 45.69 72.20 -49.98
C ALA A 431 46.87 71.92 -49.03
N ASP A 432 47.01 70.60 -48.82
CA ASP A 432 48.21 69.83 -48.54
C ASP A 432 48.90 69.96 -47.18
N THR A 433 48.63 68.97 -46.32
CA THR A 433 49.74 68.26 -45.69
C THR A 433 49.47 66.76 -45.67
N PHE A 434 50.25 66.11 -46.52
CA PHE A 434 50.42 64.69 -46.75
C PHE A 434 50.78 63.90 -45.47
N LYS A 435 50.26 62.68 -45.42
CA LYS A 435 50.99 61.42 -45.18
C LYS A 435 52.02 61.33 -44.03
N THR A 436 51.74 60.32 -43.19
CA THR A 436 52.62 59.20 -42.79
C THR A 436 53.43 59.25 -41.48
N LYS A 437 53.45 58.03 -40.88
CA LYS A 437 54.33 57.44 -39.86
C LYS A 437 53.84 57.59 -38.41
N THR A 438 53.17 56.58 -37.83
CA THR A 438 53.71 55.31 -37.28
C THR A 438 54.89 55.50 -36.33
N SER A 439 54.68 55.28 -35.03
CA SER A 439 55.19 54.12 -34.28
C SER A 439 55.75 54.41 -32.86
N PHE A 440 55.56 53.40 -32.01
CA PHE A 440 56.29 53.02 -30.80
C PHE A 440 55.89 53.54 -29.39
N LEU A 441 55.55 52.55 -28.56
CA LEU A 441 55.41 52.47 -27.09
C LEU A 441 56.72 52.87 -26.37
N PRO A 442 56.78 52.98 -25.01
CA PRO A 442 57.31 51.83 -24.26
C PRO A 442 56.85 51.69 -22.78
N ALA A 443 57.29 50.57 -22.20
CA ALA A 443 56.87 49.89 -20.98
C ALA A 443 57.34 50.49 -19.64
N VAL A 444 56.59 50.18 -18.57
CA VAL A 444 57.11 50.05 -17.19
C VAL A 444 56.72 48.66 -16.67
N GLY A 445 57.73 47.93 -16.20
CA GLY A 445 57.62 46.58 -15.67
C GLY A 445 57.80 46.50 -14.15
N MET A 446 57.56 45.28 -13.66
CA MET A 446 57.86 44.68 -12.34
C MET A 446 57.07 45.20 -11.13
N GLY A 447 56.47 44.36 -10.27
CA GLY A 447 56.92 43.03 -9.88
C GLY A 447 55.83 41.99 -9.54
N LEU A 448 56.33 40.79 -9.27
CA LEU A 448 55.63 39.54 -8.95
C LEU A 448 54.68 39.63 -7.73
N LYS A 449 53.59 38.84 -7.74
CA LYS A 449 53.33 37.74 -6.78
C LYS A 449 52.10 36.87 -7.18
N LYS A 450 52.39 35.63 -7.59
CA LYS A 450 51.77 34.32 -7.28
C LYS A 450 50.25 34.20 -6.94
N GLY A 451 49.57 33.30 -7.66
CA GLY A 451 48.31 32.61 -7.30
C GLY A 451 47.06 33.34 -7.83
N THR A 452 46.00 32.75 -8.39
CA THR A 452 45.43 31.38 -8.33
C THR A 452 44.24 31.35 -9.33
N VAL A 453 44.10 30.26 -10.12
CA VAL A 453 42.88 29.63 -10.74
C VAL A 453 41.70 30.55 -11.17
N SER A 454 41.07 30.43 -12.34
CA SER A 454 40.17 29.32 -12.70
C SER A 454 39.42 29.56 -14.04
N MET A 455 39.50 28.55 -14.93
CA MET A 455 38.45 27.93 -15.76
C MET A 455 37.64 28.73 -16.82
N SER A 456 38.02 28.43 -18.07
CA SER A 456 37.23 27.95 -19.24
C SER A 456 36.00 28.70 -19.82
N PRO A 457 35.90 28.74 -21.17
CA PRO A 457 34.81 29.34 -21.95
C PRO A 457 33.80 28.31 -22.54
N PHE A 458 32.69 28.80 -23.11
CA PHE A 458 31.71 28.02 -23.89
C PHE A 458 31.27 28.78 -25.15
N SER A 459 31.54 28.23 -26.34
CA SER A 459 30.70 28.26 -27.57
C SER A 459 31.43 27.55 -28.74
N THR A 460 31.05 26.30 -29.08
CA THR A 460 30.27 25.82 -30.27
C THR A 460 31.03 25.82 -31.63
N PRO A 461 30.58 25.08 -32.67
CA PRO A 461 30.39 23.63 -32.79
C PRO A 461 31.10 23.05 -34.06
N GLU A 462 30.82 21.77 -34.36
CA GLU A 462 31.11 21.01 -35.60
C GLU A 462 32.44 20.23 -35.72
N GLY A 463 32.32 18.94 -36.09
CA GLY A 463 33.34 18.24 -36.87
C GLY A 463 34.04 17.04 -36.21
N THR A 464 33.38 15.88 -36.25
CA THR A 464 33.94 14.57 -36.67
C THR A 464 35.29 14.04 -36.12
N VAL A 465 35.16 12.84 -35.53
CA VAL A 465 36.03 11.64 -35.61
C VAL A 465 37.06 11.41 -34.49
N ALA A 466 37.02 10.16 -34.04
CA ALA A 466 37.52 9.55 -32.82
C ALA A 466 39.04 9.35 -32.75
N HIS A 467 39.59 9.19 -31.53
CA HIS A 467 40.59 8.16 -31.23
C HIS A 467 40.65 7.89 -29.71
N TYR A 468 40.35 6.65 -29.33
CA TYR A 468 40.63 6.08 -28.01
C TYR A 468 42.15 5.99 -27.78
N GLN A 469 42.63 6.30 -26.57
CA GLN A 469 44.01 6.04 -26.15
C GLN A 469 44.12 4.75 -25.31
N LEU A 470 45.29 4.12 -25.40
CA LEU A 470 45.67 2.87 -24.74
C LEU A 470 45.26 2.83 -23.25
N GLY A 471 44.40 1.87 -22.86
CA GLY A 471 44.15 1.55 -21.46
C GLY A 471 42.74 1.06 -21.13
N ASP A 472 41.76 1.21 -22.02
CA ASP A 472 40.36 0.88 -21.69
C ASP A 472 40.05 -0.60 -21.96
N LEU A 473 40.38 -1.47 -20.99
CA LEU A 473 39.99 -2.88 -20.94
C LEU A 473 38.88 -3.04 -19.91
N GLY A 474 37.67 -3.44 -20.35
CA GLY A 474 36.60 -3.72 -19.40
C GLY A 474 35.25 -4.11 -19.99
N LEU A 475 35.18 -5.28 -20.64
CA LEU A 475 34.04 -6.23 -20.66
C LEU A 475 32.57 -5.70 -20.69
N VAL A 476 32.00 -5.65 -21.90
CA VAL A 476 30.75 -6.28 -22.42
C VAL A 476 29.54 -6.39 -21.46
N PRO A 477 28.32 -5.91 -21.85
CA PRO A 477 27.32 -6.79 -22.51
C PRO A 477 26.73 -6.28 -23.84
N LYS A 478 26.60 -7.18 -24.82
CA LYS A 478 25.96 -6.96 -26.14
C LYS A 478 24.42 -6.99 -26.07
N PRO A 479 23.70 -6.32 -26.99
CA PRO A 479 22.28 -6.55 -27.23
C PRO A 479 22.07 -7.70 -28.21
N ARG A 480 20.93 -8.40 -28.14
CA ARG A 480 20.56 -9.45 -29.10
C ARG A 480 19.09 -9.33 -29.47
N GLU A 481 18.83 -8.95 -30.72
CA GLU A 481 17.57 -9.17 -31.42
C GLU A 481 17.54 -10.56 -32.09
N ALA A 482 16.33 -10.97 -32.45
CA ALA A 482 15.89 -12.28 -32.92
C ALA A 482 16.47 -12.77 -34.26
N MET A 483 16.58 -14.09 -34.43
CA MET A 483 16.05 -14.80 -35.62
C MET A 483 16.04 -16.32 -35.47
N MET A 484 15.09 -16.93 -36.18
CA MET A 484 14.71 -18.35 -36.31
C MET A 484 15.82 -19.34 -36.72
N ALA A 485 15.66 -20.60 -36.32
CA ALA A 485 15.68 -21.82 -37.16
C ALA A 485 15.32 -23.04 -36.28
N SER A 486 14.22 -23.76 -36.57
CA SER A 486 14.22 -25.08 -37.26
C SER A 486 14.62 -26.23 -36.33
N MET A 487 13.95 -27.38 -36.14
CA MET A 487 12.99 -28.17 -36.93
C MET A 487 12.47 -29.32 -36.03
N ALA A 488 11.30 -29.90 -36.36
CA ALA A 488 10.85 -31.26 -36.02
C ALA A 488 10.56 -31.57 -34.53
N GLN A 489 9.45 -32.17 -34.08
CA GLN A 489 8.45 -33.09 -34.62
C GLN A 489 7.26 -33.03 -33.62
N SER A 490 6.02 -32.77 -34.02
CA SER A 490 5.07 -33.75 -34.58
C SER A 490 4.07 -34.29 -33.54
N VAL A 491 2.79 -34.10 -33.89
CA VAL A 491 1.56 -34.85 -33.55
C VAL A 491 0.80 -34.56 -32.25
N GLY A 492 -0.45 -34.10 -32.45
CA GLY A 492 -1.64 -34.54 -31.70
C GLY A 492 -2.09 -33.56 -30.62
N GLY A 493 -3.16 -32.78 -30.75
CA GLY A 493 -4.41 -33.03 -31.47
C GLY A 493 -5.52 -33.43 -30.49
N LEU A 494 -6.32 -32.43 -30.11
CA LEU A 494 -7.77 -32.46 -29.86
C LEU A 494 -8.34 -33.12 -28.57
N SER A 495 -8.99 -32.24 -27.80
CA SER A 495 -10.30 -32.26 -27.14
C SER A 495 -11.19 -33.53 -27.09
N HIS A 496 -12.02 -33.56 -26.02
CA HIS A 496 -13.38 -34.15 -25.84
C HIS A 496 -13.49 -35.10 -24.62
N THR A 497 -14.13 -34.70 -23.51
CA THR A 497 -15.57 -34.78 -23.15
C THR A 497 -16.18 -36.18 -22.98
N THR A 498 -16.96 -36.33 -21.90
CA THR A 498 -18.11 -37.24 -21.66
C THR A 498 -17.92 -38.58 -20.93
N SER A 499 -18.46 -38.63 -19.70
CA SER A 499 -19.69 -39.33 -19.28
C SER A 499 -20.07 -40.73 -19.81
N ARG A 500 -20.30 -41.62 -18.81
CA ARG A 500 -21.42 -42.58 -18.64
C ARG A 500 -21.45 -43.95 -19.37
N LEU A 501 -21.68 -44.95 -18.51
CA LEU A 501 -22.53 -46.17 -18.64
C LEU A 501 -22.00 -47.42 -19.35
N GLY A 502 -22.15 -48.55 -18.65
CA GLY A 502 -22.80 -49.73 -19.25
C GLY A 502 -22.00 -51.03 -19.23
N ALA A 503 -22.42 -51.94 -18.34
CA ALA A 503 -22.01 -53.33 -18.14
C ALA A 503 -21.77 -54.20 -19.40
N VAL A 504 -21.00 -55.30 -19.24
CA VAL A 504 -21.48 -56.70 -19.35
C VAL A 504 -20.31 -57.73 -19.30
N ARG A 505 -20.54 -58.82 -18.54
CA ARG A 505 -19.96 -60.20 -18.62
C ARG A 505 -18.56 -60.53 -18.08
N ASN A 506 -18.59 -61.20 -16.92
CA ASN A 506 -17.80 -62.42 -16.63
C ASN A 506 -18.39 -63.64 -17.40
N PRO A 507 -17.80 -64.86 -17.44
CA PRO A 507 -16.59 -65.39 -16.75
C PRO A 507 -15.65 -66.25 -17.62
N ARG A 508 -14.40 -66.51 -17.18
CA ARG A 508 -13.79 -67.87 -17.04
C ARG A 508 -12.30 -67.83 -16.68
N ARG A 509 -11.94 -68.79 -15.83
CA ARG A 509 -10.62 -69.24 -15.33
C ARG A 509 -9.53 -69.27 -16.41
N VAL A 510 -8.26 -69.00 -16.05
CA VAL A 510 -7.10 -69.93 -16.17
C VAL A 510 -5.94 -69.46 -15.25
N ARG A 511 -5.39 -70.46 -14.55
CA ARG A 511 -4.09 -70.71 -13.90
C ARG A 511 -2.90 -69.71 -13.99
N SER A 512 -2.29 -69.55 -12.80
CA SER A 512 -0.86 -69.64 -12.43
C SER A 512 0.27 -69.33 -13.43
N VAL A 513 1.09 -68.36 -13.05
CA VAL A 513 2.55 -68.27 -13.26
C VAL A 513 3.06 -67.51 -12.02
N GLY A 514 4.08 -67.90 -11.26
CA GLY A 514 5.34 -68.53 -11.63
C GLY A 514 6.44 -67.62 -11.07
N VAL A 515 6.94 -67.97 -9.89
CA VAL A 515 7.92 -67.26 -9.06
C VAL A 515 9.25 -67.06 -9.78
N GLN A 516 9.83 -65.86 -9.69
CA GLN A 516 11.28 -65.66 -9.74
C GLN A 516 11.69 -64.61 -8.68
N THR A 517 12.12 -65.07 -7.51
CA THR A 517 12.97 -64.29 -6.61
C THR A 517 14.18 -65.13 -6.22
N ALA A 518 15.28 -64.91 -6.95
CA ALA A 518 16.59 -65.42 -6.62
C ALA A 518 17.16 -64.60 -5.44
N SER A 519 16.95 -65.04 -4.20
CA SER A 519 17.73 -64.52 -3.06
C SER A 519 17.83 -65.43 -1.83
N ALA A 520 17.19 -66.60 -1.80
CA ALA A 520 17.17 -67.45 -0.61
C ALA A 520 18.44 -68.29 -0.36
N GLN A 521 19.38 -68.40 -1.32
CA GLN A 521 20.55 -69.27 -1.16
C GLN A 521 21.68 -68.66 -0.32
N ARG A 522 21.66 -67.36 -0.02
CA ARG A 522 22.72 -66.70 0.76
C ARG A 522 22.49 -66.71 2.27
N ALA A 523 21.25 -66.93 2.72
CA ALA A 523 20.90 -66.97 4.14
C ALA A 523 21.14 -68.35 4.80
N MET A 524 21.07 -69.44 4.02
CA MET A 524 21.28 -70.80 4.53
C MET A 524 22.76 -71.15 4.77
N PHE A 525 23.70 -70.41 4.18
CA PHE A 525 25.15 -70.66 4.32
C PHE A 525 25.73 -70.17 5.65
N PHE A 526 25.08 -69.21 6.33
CA PHE A 526 25.53 -68.68 7.62
C PHE A 526 24.99 -69.44 8.83
N ALA A 527 23.87 -70.16 8.68
CA ALA A 527 23.29 -70.93 9.79
C ALA A 527 24.08 -72.22 10.10
N ASP A 528 24.69 -72.84 9.08
CA ASP A 528 25.39 -74.13 9.24
C ASP A 528 26.81 -73.98 9.84
N GLN A 529 27.36 -72.76 9.86
CA GLN A 529 28.69 -72.46 10.39
C GLN A 529 28.70 -72.18 11.91
N LEU A 530 27.53 -71.98 12.53
CA LEU A 530 27.39 -71.73 13.97
C LEU A 530 27.10 -73.01 14.78
N LEU A 531 26.77 -74.13 14.13
CA LEU A 531 26.44 -75.40 14.79
C LEU A 531 27.62 -76.39 14.85
N LYS A 532 28.81 -76.02 14.38
CA LYS A 532 30.03 -76.85 14.43
C LYS A 532 31.19 -76.14 15.13
N SER A 533 31.10 -75.95 16.45
CA SER A 533 32.31 -75.78 17.28
C SER A 533 32.12 -76.45 18.66
N PRO A 534 33.05 -77.31 19.12
CA PRO A 534 32.99 -77.89 20.45
C PRO A 534 33.76 -77.01 21.44
N VAL A 535 33.08 -76.43 22.43
CA VAL A 535 33.75 -75.78 23.55
C VAL A 535 34.12 -76.83 24.59
N LYS A 536 35.43 -77.06 24.75
CA LYS A 536 36.03 -77.85 25.83
C LYS A 536 36.10 -77.02 27.11
N GLY A 537 35.76 -77.66 28.24
CA GLY A 537 36.29 -77.35 29.56
C GLY A 537 35.40 -76.49 30.43
N LEU A 538 34.79 -77.12 31.45
CA LEU A 538 34.67 -76.61 32.82
C LEU A 538 34.11 -77.73 33.71
N ASP A 539 34.97 -78.21 34.61
CA ASP A 539 34.73 -79.28 35.56
C ASP A 539 33.74 -78.90 36.66
N PHE A 540 32.88 -79.86 37.01
CA PHE A 540 32.08 -79.89 38.23
C PHE A 540 32.95 -80.18 39.45
N PRO A 541 32.51 -79.75 40.64
CA PRO A 541 32.54 -80.66 41.78
C PRO A 541 31.15 -80.93 42.37
N GLN A 542 31.09 -82.10 42.99
CA GLN A 542 29.93 -82.87 43.39
C GLN A 542 29.30 -82.43 44.72
N LYS A 543 28.02 -82.80 44.87
CA LYS A 543 27.32 -83.27 46.09
C LYS A 543 27.27 -82.34 47.31
N ILE A 544 26.06 -81.84 47.62
CA ILE A 544 25.54 -81.82 48.99
C ILE A 544 24.09 -82.30 48.97
N THR A 545 23.82 -83.24 49.87
CA THR A 545 22.61 -84.02 50.08
C THR A 545 21.49 -83.23 50.74
N GLU A 546 20.26 -83.61 50.43
CA GLU A 546 19.04 -83.31 51.16
C GLU A 546 19.21 -83.53 52.67
N THR A 547 18.85 -82.55 53.49
CA THR A 547 18.14 -82.70 54.77
C THR A 547 17.91 -81.32 55.39
N SER A 548 16.78 -81.17 56.08
CA SER A 548 16.36 -80.01 56.89
C SER A 548 15.73 -78.82 56.15
N PHE A 549 14.40 -78.79 56.05
CA PHE A 549 13.60 -77.60 56.37
C PHE A 549 12.14 -77.97 56.68
N THR A 550 11.97 -78.96 57.56
CA THR A 550 10.79 -79.11 58.43
C THR A 550 11.14 -78.48 59.77
N GLN A 551 11.04 -77.15 59.88
CA GLN A 551 10.89 -76.43 61.14
C GLN A 551 10.85 -74.92 60.86
N GLN A 552 9.64 -74.36 60.72
CA GLN A 552 9.29 -73.01 61.18
C GLN A 552 7.78 -72.78 61.00
N ARG A 553 6.99 -73.62 61.67
CA ARG A 553 5.65 -73.26 62.14
C ARG A 553 5.61 -73.62 63.62
N LYS A 554 5.88 -72.62 64.47
CA LYS A 554 5.30 -72.38 65.81
C LYS A 554 6.23 -71.51 66.64
N LYS A 555 5.60 -70.54 67.35
CA LYS A 555 6.12 -69.66 68.41
C LYS A 555 6.80 -68.39 67.85
N VAL A 556 6.41 -67.15 68.15
CA VAL A 556 5.70 -66.58 69.32
C VAL A 556 5.04 -65.25 68.93
N ARG A 557 3.85 -64.99 69.49
CA ARG A 557 3.14 -63.71 69.74
C ARG A 557 2.80 -62.77 68.59
#